data_AF-A0A2H3AN50-F1
#
_entry.id   AF-A0A2H3AN50-F1
#
_cell.length_a   1.000
_cell.length_b   1.000
_cell.length_c   1.000
_cell.angle_alpha   90.00
_cell.angle_beta   90.00
_cell.angle_gamma   90.00
#
_symmetry.space_group_name_H-M   'P 1'
#
loop_
_entity.id
_entity.type
_entity.pdbx_description
1 polymer ?
#
loop_
_entity_poly.entity_id
_entity_poly.type
_entity_poly.pdbx_seq_one_letter_code
_entity_poly.pdbx_strand_id
1 'polypeptide(L)'
;MDHAAFLGVKPVMVKPPTPFEGKHDDIEHFIGDCLSYFEVFAAYFSLPLLMTTFTASYLEGPAKDWWVYQHTDFWTTDAWGTEPARFRLLNFKEFVGLLTAQFRDPTIEEVHEKKMFELRIGSGAATTYFQELEKLAKLAG
;
A
#
# COMPACT_ATOMS: atom_id res chain seq x y z
N MET A 1 -10.64 39.62 27.70
CA MET A 1 -9.51 39.22 26.85
C MET A 1 -9.62 37.72 26.69
N ASP A 2 -10.23 37.27 25.59
CA ASP A 2 -10.39 35.86 25.29
C ASP A 2 -9.04 35.26 24.94
N HIS A 3 -8.59 34.31 25.75
CA HIS A 3 -7.41 33.52 25.46
C HIS A 3 -7.74 32.57 24.31
N ALA A 4 -7.26 32.91 23.10
CA ALA A 4 -7.26 32.01 21.96
C ALA A 4 -6.36 30.80 22.27
N ALA A 5 -6.95 29.74 22.83
CA ALA A 5 -6.28 28.49 23.20
C ALA A 5 -5.83 27.63 22.00
N PHE A 6 -5.86 28.16 20.78
CA PHE A 6 -5.57 27.39 19.55
C PHE A 6 -4.19 27.67 18.93
N LEU A 7 -3.36 28.54 19.52
CA LEU A 7 -2.07 28.94 18.94
C LEU A 7 -0.91 27.94 19.17
N GLY A 8 -1.14 26.82 19.88
CA GLY A 8 -0.09 25.86 20.24
C GLY A 8 -0.24 24.45 19.66
N VAL A 9 -1.40 24.10 19.08
CA VAL A 9 -1.61 22.76 18.53
C VAL A 9 -1.27 22.78 17.05
N LYS A 10 -0.02 22.42 16.72
CA LYS A 10 0.36 22.18 15.33
C LYS A 10 -0.56 21.06 14.80
N PRO A 11 -1.37 21.30 13.76
CA PRO A 11 -2.23 20.25 13.22
C PRO A 11 -1.37 19.05 12.85
N VAL A 12 -1.78 17.84 13.25
CA VAL A 12 -1.23 16.62 12.67
C VAL A 12 -1.65 16.63 11.20
N MET A 13 -0.72 17.01 10.32
CA MET A 13 -1.04 17.27 8.91
C MET A 13 -1.57 16.00 8.21
N VAL A 14 -0.94 14.86 8.47
CA VAL A 14 -1.38 13.53 8.02
C VAL A 14 -0.91 12.49 9.06
N LYS A 15 -1.72 11.48 9.33
CA LYS A 15 -1.32 10.34 10.17
C LYS A 15 -0.42 9.40 9.35
N PRO A 16 0.62 8.79 9.95
CA PRO A 16 1.37 7.75 9.27
C PRO A 16 0.47 6.57 8.89
N PRO A 17 0.85 5.76 7.88
CA PRO A 17 0.11 4.57 7.49
C PRO A 17 -0.08 3.62 8.67
N THR A 18 -1.17 2.86 8.67
CA THR A 18 -1.32 1.73 9.58
C THR A 18 -0.38 0.60 9.17
N PRO A 19 0.18 -0.17 10.12
CA PRO A 19 0.99 -1.34 9.78
C PRO A 19 0.23 -2.34 8.89
N PHE A 20 0.94 -2.94 7.95
CA PHE A 20 0.39 -3.94 7.04
C PHE A 20 0.84 -5.34 7.44
N GLU A 21 -0.12 -6.18 7.84
CA GLU A 21 0.13 -7.56 8.28
C GLU A 21 0.11 -8.58 7.13
N GLY A 22 -0.22 -8.17 5.90
CA GLY A 22 -0.32 -9.07 4.75
C GLY A 22 -1.75 -9.52 4.41
N LYS A 23 -2.78 -8.77 4.82
CA LYS A 23 -4.18 -9.06 4.46
C LYS A 23 -4.46 -8.58 3.04
N HIS A 24 -5.18 -9.40 2.27
CA HIS A 24 -5.31 -9.20 0.83
C HIS A 24 -6.16 -8.00 0.41
N ASP A 25 -7.13 -7.62 1.23
CA ASP A 25 -8.01 -6.45 1.05
C ASP A 25 -7.34 -5.13 1.46
N ASP A 26 -6.35 -5.17 2.35
CA ASP A 26 -5.73 -3.98 2.93
C ASP A 26 -4.56 -3.42 2.10
N ILE A 27 -4.06 -4.14 1.09
CA ILE A 27 -2.83 -3.75 0.37
C ILE A 27 -2.97 -2.44 -0.41
N GLU A 28 -4.08 -2.24 -1.12
CA GLU A 28 -4.30 -1.02 -1.89
C GLU A 28 -4.49 0.19 -0.96
N HIS A 29 -5.19 -0.01 0.16
CA HIS A 29 -5.35 1.00 1.18
C HIS A 29 -4.01 1.39 1.81
N PHE A 30 -3.20 0.40 2.18
CA PHE A 30 -1.86 0.60 2.73
C PHE A 30 -0.93 1.36 1.77
N ILE A 31 -0.91 0.98 0.48
CA ILE A 31 -0.12 1.67 -0.54
C ILE A 31 -0.63 3.11 -0.71
N GLY A 32 -1.95 3.31 -0.75
CA GLY A 32 -2.57 4.64 -0.85
C GLY A 32 -2.22 5.56 0.31
N ASP A 33 -2.21 5.03 1.54
CA ASP A 33 -1.81 5.77 2.73
C ASP A 33 -0.32 6.16 2.68
N CYS A 34 0.54 5.26 2.22
CA CYS A 34 1.96 5.56 2.01
C CYS A 34 2.15 6.69 1.00
N LEU A 35 1.49 6.61 -0.16
CA LEU A 35 1.56 7.62 -1.20
C LEU A 35 1.07 8.99 -0.70
N SER A 36 -0.07 9.01 0.00
CA SER A 36 -0.63 10.24 0.59
C SER A 36 0.35 10.86 1.61
N TYR A 37 1.02 10.03 2.40
CA TYR A 37 2.06 10.49 3.33
C TYR A 37 3.25 11.08 2.57
N PHE A 38 3.71 10.41 1.51
CA PHE A 38 4.83 10.89 0.69
C PHE A 38 4.54 12.23 0.02
N GLU A 39 3.32 12.47 -0.45
CA GLU A 39 2.94 13.75 -1.05
C GLU A 39 3.06 14.91 -0.06
N VAL A 40 2.61 14.72 1.19
CA VAL A 40 2.69 15.76 2.22
C VAL A 40 4.13 16.01 2.68
N PHE A 41 4.98 14.97 2.63
CA PHE A 41 6.38 15.03 3.05
C PHE A 41 7.36 14.93 1.87
N ALA A 42 6.97 15.39 0.68
CA ALA A 42 7.71 15.16 -0.57
C ALA A 42 9.19 15.57 -0.52
N ALA A 43 9.53 16.62 0.24
CA ALA A 43 10.92 17.05 0.43
C ALA A 43 11.80 15.97 1.09
N TYR A 44 11.23 15.18 2.03
CA TYR A 44 11.92 14.07 2.70
C TYR A 44 12.01 12.82 1.82
N PHE A 45 11.01 12.60 0.95
CA PHE A 45 10.91 11.42 0.08
C PHE A 45 11.43 11.66 -1.34
N SER A 46 12.33 12.63 -1.51
CA SER A 46 12.94 12.97 -2.80
C SER A 46 13.81 11.85 -3.39
N LEU A 47 14.24 10.89 -2.58
CA LEU A 47 14.95 9.68 -3.01
C LEU A 47 13.99 8.47 -3.02
N PRO A 48 13.84 7.76 -4.16
CA PRO A 48 12.99 6.56 -4.24
C PRO A 48 13.32 5.48 -3.21
N LEU A 49 14.58 5.42 -2.78
CA LEU A 49 15.07 4.52 -1.73
C LEU A 49 14.35 4.75 -0.39
N LEU A 50 14.12 6.01 -0.02
CA LEU A 50 13.51 6.38 1.26
C LEU A 50 12.03 5.98 1.30
N MET A 51 11.34 6.02 0.16
CA MET A 51 9.98 5.53 0.04
C MET A 51 9.92 4.02 0.29
N THR A 52 10.79 3.23 -0.35
CA THR A 52 10.89 1.79 -0.12
C THR A 52 11.19 1.47 1.34
N THR A 53 12.22 2.09 1.93
CA THR A 53 12.59 1.85 3.33
C THR A 53 11.47 2.24 4.29
N PHE A 54 10.80 3.36 4.04
CA PHE A 54 9.66 3.79 4.85
C PHE A 54 8.53 2.77 4.77
N THR A 55 8.03 2.44 3.57
CA THR A 55 6.92 1.48 3.45
C THR A 55 7.28 0.11 4.02
N ALA A 56 8.51 -0.38 3.79
CA ALA A 56 8.98 -1.63 4.36
C ALA A 56 9.00 -1.62 5.91
N SER A 57 9.21 -0.47 6.54
CA SER A 57 9.21 -0.34 8.00
C SER A 57 7.82 -0.49 8.64
N TYR A 58 6.76 -0.33 7.85
CA TYR A 58 5.37 -0.53 8.27
C TYR A 58 4.84 -1.95 7.97
N LEU A 59 5.68 -2.84 7.43
CA LEU A 59 5.32 -4.25 7.33
C LEU A 59 5.42 -4.91 8.71
N GLU A 60 4.38 -5.64 9.09
CA GLU A 60 4.31 -6.39 10.34
C GLU A 60 3.83 -7.83 10.09
N GLY A 61 3.98 -8.69 11.10
CA GLY A 61 3.54 -10.08 11.05
C GLY A 61 4.02 -10.83 9.80
N PRO A 62 3.13 -11.59 9.12
CA PRO A 62 3.46 -12.34 7.90
C PRO A 62 4.08 -11.50 6.79
N ALA A 63 3.67 -10.23 6.62
CA ALA A 63 4.24 -9.36 5.60
C ALA A 63 5.70 -9.00 5.89
N LYS A 64 6.03 -8.78 7.17
CA LYS A 64 7.41 -8.55 7.59
C LYS A 64 8.28 -9.79 7.39
N ASP A 65 7.78 -10.96 7.78
CA ASP A 65 8.51 -12.22 7.64
C ASP A 65 8.82 -12.52 6.16
N TRP A 66 7.83 -12.33 5.29
CA TRP A 66 8.03 -12.41 3.83
C TRP A 66 9.08 -11.41 3.34
N TRP A 67 9.01 -10.16 3.79
CA TRP A 67 9.95 -9.14 3.34
C TRP A 67 11.38 -9.46 3.74
N VAL A 68 11.61 -9.95 4.98
CA VAL A 68 12.93 -10.39 5.44
C VAL A 68 13.46 -11.51 4.56
N TYR A 69 12.62 -12.47 4.18
CA TYR A 69 13.02 -13.57 3.29
C TYR A 69 13.32 -13.09 1.86
N GLN A 70 12.48 -12.23 1.28
CA GLN A 70 12.72 -11.64 -0.04
C GLN A 70 13.99 -10.76 -0.07
N HIS A 71 14.27 -10.05 1.03
CA HIS A 71 15.43 -9.17 1.14
C HIS A 71 16.77 -9.89 0.99
N THR A 72 16.81 -11.19 1.31
CA THR A 72 17.99 -12.04 1.13
C THR A 72 18.36 -12.24 -0.35
N ASP A 73 17.40 -12.20 -1.27
CA ASP A 73 17.63 -12.43 -2.70
C ASP A 73 18.25 -11.20 -3.41
N PHE A 74 18.26 -10.03 -2.77
CA PHE A 74 18.82 -8.79 -3.33
C PHE A 74 20.30 -8.55 -3.01
N TRP A 75 20.96 -9.54 -2.41
CA TRP A 75 22.40 -9.56 -2.30
C TRP A 75 23.00 -10.04 -3.62
N THR A 76 23.56 -9.11 -4.40
CA THR A 76 24.31 -9.49 -5.60
C THR A 76 25.70 -9.95 -5.21
N THR A 77 25.93 -11.25 -5.25
CA THR A 77 27.27 -11.85 -5.35
C THR A 77 27.68 -11.88 -6.81
N ASP A 78 28.89 -11.44 -7.13
CA ASP A 78 29.40 -11.59 -8.48
C ASP A 78 29.74 -13.07 -8.75
N ALA A 79 29.57 -13.51 -10.01
CA ALA A 79 29.79 -14.90 -10.38
C ALA A 79 31.25 -15.35 -10.19
N TRP A 80 32.18 -14.40 -10.06
CA TRP A 80 33.62 -14.62 -9.96
C TRP A 80 34.21 -14.30 -8.58
N GLY A 81 33.40 -13.91 -7.58
CA GLY A 81 33.84 -13.65 -6.20
C GLY A 81 34.88 -12.52 -6.06
N THR A 82 34.93 -11.61 -7.03
CA THR A 82 35.95 -10.56 -7.17
C THR A 82 35.51 -9.26 -6.49
N GLU A 83 34.21 -8.99 -6.43
CA GLU A 83 33.61 -7.83 -5.77
C GLU A 83 32.84 -8.26 -4.50
N PRO A 84 32.90 -7.46 -3.41
CA PRO A 84 32.08 -7.70 -2.24
C PRO A 84 30.58 -7.73 -2.59
N ALA A 85 29.83 -8.60 -1.92
CA ALA A 85 28.39 -8.67 -2.10
C ALA A 85 27.77 -7.30 -1.85
N ARG A 86 27.08 -6.76 -2.87
CA ARG A 86 26.43 -5.45 -2.77
C ARG A 86 24.93 -5.65 -2.69
N PHE A 87 24.35 -5.00 -1.70
CA PHE A 87 22.92 -4.95 -1.53
C PHE A 87 22.29 -4.00 -2.56
N ARG A 88 21.33 -4.49 -3.35
CA ARG A 88 20.54 -3.65 -4.26
C ARG A 88 19.16 -3.43 -3.66
N LEU A 89 18.91 -2.25 -3.09
CA LEU A 89 17.54 -1.93 -2.69
C LEU A 89 16.68 -1.66 -3.93
N LEU A 90 15.46 -2.19 -3.91
CA LEU A 90 14.46 -1.95 -4.92
C LEU A 90 14.02 -0.48 -4.92
N ASN A 91 13.79 0.08 -6.11
CA ASN A 91 13.05 1.33 -6.18
C ASN A 91 11.59 1.10 -5.76
N PHE A 92 10.90 2.16 -5.36
CA PHE A 92 9.55 2.05 -4.78
C PHE A 92 8.55 1.32 -5.70
N LYS A 93 8.64 1.52 -7.02
CA LYS A 93 7.78 0.86 -7.99
C LYS A 93 8.03 -0.64 -8.06
N GLU A 94 9.31 -1.06 -8.07
CA GLU A 94 9.67 -2.48 -8.05
C GLU A 94 9.19 -3.14 -6.74
N PHE A 95 9.37 -2.46 -5.60
CA PHE A 95 8.93 -2.93 -4.30
C PHE A 95 7.41 -3.12 -4.23
N VAL A 96 6.62 -2.11 -4.66
CA VAL A 96 5.16 -2.21 -4.70
C VAL A 96 4.72 -3.35 -5.61
N GLY A 97 5.36 -3.54 -6.77
CA GLY A 97 5.05 -4.66 -7.66
C GLY A 97 5.20 -6.03 -6.99
N LEU A 98 6.28 -6.24 -6.21
CA LEU A 98 6.48 -7.49 -5.47
C LEU A 98 5.48 -7.64 -4.32
N LEU A 99 5.21 -6.56 -3.58
CA LEU A 99 4.26 -6.57 -2.47
C LEU A 99 2.85 -6.92 -2.97
N THR A 100 2.42 -6.30 -4.08
CA THR A 100 1.14 -6.59 -4.73
C THR A 100 1.10 -8.01 -5.27
N ALA A 101 2.15 -8.50 -5.93
CA ALA A 101 2.16 -9.89 -6.40
C ALA A 101 2.07 -10.92 -5.27
N GLN A 102 2.65 -10.61 -4.10
CA GLN A 102 2.62 -11.50 -2.95
C GLN A 102 1.28 -11.48 -2.21
N PHE A 103 0.70 -10.29 -2.02
CA PHE A 103 -0.43 -10.09 -1.11
C PHE A 103 -1.70 -9.62 -1.80
N ARG A 104 -1.80 -9.57 -3.13
CA ARG A 104 -3.10 -9.41 -3.80
C ARG A 104 -3.76 -10.78 -3.94
N ASP A 105 -5.02 -10.91 -3.54
CA ASP A 105 -5.80 -12.14 -3.76
C ASP A 105 -6.58 -12.01 -5.09
N PRO A 106 -6.20 -12.77 -6.13
CA PRO A 106 -6.93 -12.75 -7.41
C PRO A 106 -8.38 -13.24 -7.27
N THR A 107 -8.69 -14.02 -6.24
CA THR A 107 -10.04 -14.54 -5.98
C THR A 107 -11.00 -13.44 -5.53
N ILE A 108 -10.51 -12.39 -4.87
CA ILE A 108 -11.34 -11.25 -4.44
C ILE A 108 -11.82 -10.46 -5.66
N GLU A 109 -10.93 -10.25 -6.63
CA GLU A 109 -11.24 -9.61 -7.92
C GLU A 109 -12.33 -10.40 -8.66
N GLU A 110 -12.15 -11.71 -8.83
CA GLU A 110 -13.13 -12.60 -9.47
C GLU A 110 -14.49 -12.63 -8.73
N VAL A 111 -14.49 -12.64 -7.40
CA VAL A 111 -15.72 -12.62 -6.60
C VAL A 111 -16.47 -11.31 -6.77
N HIS A 112 -15.76 -10.18 -6.83
CA HIS A 112 -16.36 -8.86 -7.02
C HIS A 112 -16.83 -8.64 -8.46
N GLU A 113 -16.10 -9.13 -9.44
CA GLU A 113 -16.51 -9.18 -10.84
C GLU A 113 -17.79 -10.01 -11.01
N LYS A 114 -17.81 -11.23 -10.45
CA LYS A 114 -19.01 -12.07 -10.46
C LYS A 114 -20.21 -11.39 -9.81
N LYS A 115 -20.01 -10.74 -8.66
CA LYS A 115 -21.06 -9.97 -7.99
C LYS A 115 -21.57 -8.81 -8.85
N MET A 116 -20.71 -8.14 -9.64
CA MET A 116 -21.16 -7.13 -10.59
C MET A 116 -22.08 -7.71 -11.66
N PHE A 117 -21.71 -8.84 -12.26
CA PHE A 117 -22.53 -9.50 -13.28
C PHE A 117 -23.88 -9.98 -12.73
N GLU A 118 -23.92 -10.41 -11.47
CA GLU A 118 -25.13 -10.89 -10.80
C GLU A 118 -26.00 -9.75 -10.23
N LEU A 119 -25.47 -8.53 -10.11
CA LEU A 119 -26.17 -7.39 -9.54
C LEU A 119 -27.37 -6.98 -10.41
N ARG A 120 -28.58 -7.07 -9.85
CA ARG A 120 -29.82 -6.65 -10.49
C ARG A 120 -30.40 -5.41 -9.82
N ILE A 121 -31.08 -4.57 -10.60
CA ILE A 121 -31.85 -3.44 -10.06
C ILE A 121 -32.97 -4.03 -9.18
N GLY A 122 -32.88 -3.79 -7.87
CA GLY A 122 -33.92 -4.13 -6.91
C GLY A 122 -35.09 -3.14 -6.96
N SER A 123 -36.06 -3.31 -6.06
CA SER A 123 -37.22 -2.39 -5.92
C SER A 123 -36.89 -1.04 -5.27
N GLY A 124 -35.61 -0.79 -4.93
CA GLY A 124 -35.13 0.44 -4.32
C GLY A 124 -34.88 1.57 -5.33
N ALA A 125 -34.39 2.70 -4.84
CA ALA A 125 -33.99 3.82 -5.69
C ALA A 125 -32.84 3.40 -6.61
N ALA A 126 -32.87 3.83 -7.87
CA ALA A 126 -31.82 3.54 -8.86
C ALA A 126 -30.43 3.98 -8.38
N THR A 127 -30.35 5.01 -7.54
CA THR A 127 -29.11 5.50 -6.94
C THR A 127 -28.40 4.45 -6.07
N THR A 128 -29.15 3.60 -5.35
CA THR A 128 -28.58 2.54 -4.51
C THR A 128 -27.90 1.49 -5.37
N TYR A 129 -28.51 1.12 -6.50
CA TYR A 129 -27.92 0.21 -7.47
C TYR A 129 -26.60 0.76 -8.04
N PHE A 130 -26.58 2.03 -8.46
CA PHE A 130 -25.35 2.64 -9.00
C PHE A 130 -24.23 2.76 -7.96
N GLN A 131 -24.56 3.05 -6.70
CA GLN A 131 -23.57 3.09 -5.61
C GLN A 131 -22.96 1.70 -5.32
N GLU A 132 -23.80 0.66 -5.31
CA GLU A 132 -23.33 -0.72 -5.12
C GLU A 132 -22.48 -1.19 -6.31
N LEU A 133 -22.91 -0.88 -7.54
CA LEU A 133 -22.15 -1.18 -8.75
C LEU A 133 -20.80 -0.47 -8.76
N GLU A 134 -20.74 0.82 -8.41
CA GLU A 134 -19.49 1.59 -8.32
C GLU A 134 -18.54 1.00 -7.27
N LYS A 135 -19.08 0.58 -6.10
CA LYS A 135 -18.27 -0.05 -5.06
C LYS A 135 -17.67 -1.37 -5.55
N LEU A 136 -18.47 -2.23 -6.18
CA LEU A 136 -17.97 -3.50 -6.71
C LEU A 136 -16.95 -3.28 -7.83
N ALA A 137 -17.17 -2.29 -8.70
CA ALA A 137 -16.24 -1.91 -9.78
C ALA A 137 -14.86 -1.52 -9.26
N LYS A 138 -14.80 -0.80 -8.14
CA LYS A 138 -13.53 -0.41 -7.51
C LYS A 138 -12.78 -1.58 -6.87
N LEU A 139 -13.46 -2.66 -6.52
CA LEU A 139 -12.86 -3.81 -5.84
C LEU A 139 -12.51 -4.96 -6.79
N ALA A 140 -12.95 -4.89 -8.05
CA ALA A 140 -12.65 -5.88 -9.07
C ALA A 140 -11.60 -5.39 -10.09
N GLY A 141 -10.84 -4.34 -9.76
CA GLY A 141 -9.82 -3.76 -10.63
C GLY A 141 -8.53 -3.53 -9.87
#